data_AF-A0AAV6WM91-F1
#
_entry.id   AF-A0AAV6WM91-F1
#
_cell.length_a   1.000
_cell.length_b   1.000
_cell.length_c   1.000
_cell.angle_alpha   90.00
_cell.angle_beta   90.00
_cell.angle_gamma   90.00
#
_symmetry.space_group_name_H-M   'P 1'
#
loop_
_entity.id
_entity.type
_entity.pdbx_description
1 polymer ?
#
loop_
_entity_poly.entity_id
_entity_poly.type
_entity_poly.pdbx_seq_one_letter_code
_entity_poly.pdbx_strand_id
1 'polypeptide(L)'
;MKKFQDYEKKPVEVRATEALGQGFDLASDFRLKFVKRCPNGGRLVLLDDQHNKRDVVVPGGVTIPDVPQCIRVDKGDHIRFKSDVLQFNQMSELLNQKSSIQGKVPSGYLNAIFDLSGAWLNDAADAKHLALDGYFISLYNLHLTASPLVLHDHVKKSVPSRWDPASLSRFIQTYGTHIVVGMAVGGQDLLCVKQRPSSPIPPAELKGYLEELGDCLFSDTNSPILERKAKDNKNKVPEVFNRMLQAHTMQFTSITETSSKDGLTLIWSKRGGDVFAQSHSRWLQTMAANPEALLFKFVPITSLLNGIPGSGYLSHAINLYLRYKPTIEDLPYFLEFQVPNQWAPLFCELPLRHQRRKTSFPSLQFSFLGPNIYVSSTQVTSDQKPVIGLRLYLEGKKSNRLAIHVQHLSSLPNIMTFNSTTHKPQWRGSDDYESHDQFLEAVRWKRYSNVCTSIVKHDPSWERDGVFIVTGAQLVVKGKWPRKVLHLRLLYTHIPHCSIRKTEWASSPEAAHKSGFLTNLSTTFTFTQRAVADAPKQLPATLNSGVYPDGPPVPIRSTKLLKYVDPTEVARGPYDTPGHWLVTAAKLVPEGGKIGLHVKFALLDYSQEA
;
A
#
# COMPACT_ATOMS: atom_id res chain seq x y z
N MET A 1 15.23 -28.44 -0.34
CA MET A 1 14.15 -28.80 -1.30
C MET A 1 13.53 -30.17 -1.04
N LYS A 2 14.29 -31.27 -0.89
CA LYS A 2 13.73 -32.64 -0.68
C LYS A 2 12.77 -32.76 0.52
N LYS A 3 13.14 -32.22 1.70
CA LYS A 3 12.26 -32.15 2.90
C LYS A 3 10.96 -31.35 2.72
N PHE A 4 10.92 -30.39 1.78
CA PHE A 4 9.73 -29.58 1.51
C PHE A 4 8.73 -30.34 0.63
N GLN A 5 9.22 -31.05 -0.39
CA GLN A 5 8.41 -31.92 -1.26
C GLN A 5 7.79 -33.10 -0.49
N ASP A 6 8.51 -33.66 0.49
CA ASP A 6 7.96 -34.75 1.32
C ASP A 6 6.90 -34.26 2.31
N TYR A 7 6.92 -32.98 2.70
CA TYR A 7 5.88 -32.41 3.56
C TYR A 7 4.56 -32.23 2.83
N GLU A 8 4.55 -31.75 1.59
CA GLU A 8 3.30 -31.55 0.84
C GLU A 8 2.55 -32.86 0.56
N LYS A 9 3.25 -34.00 0.58
CA LYS A 9 2.68 -35.34 0.47
C LYS A 9 2.00 -35.83 1.75
N LYS A 10 2.22 -35.18 2.90
CA LYS A 10 1.55 -35.57 4.14
C LYS A 10 0.04 -35.28 4.06
N PRO A 11 -0.81 -36.13 4.69
CA PRO A 11 -2.23 -35.85 4.85
C PRO A 11 -2.48 -34.46 5.48
N VAL A 12 -3.56 -33.80 5.08
CA VAL A 12 -3.86 -32.42 5.52
C VAL A 12 -4.09 -32.36 7.03
N GLU A 13 -4.63 -33.41 7.63
CA GLU A 13 -4.88 -33.59 9.06
C GLU A 13 -3.58 -33.49 9.86
N VAL A 14 -2.52 -34.16 9.38
CA VAL A 14 -1.19 -34.14 9.98
C VAL A 14 -0.56 -32.76 9.80
N ARG A 15 -0.63 -32.21 8.58
CA ARG A 15 -0.06 -30.87 8.29
C ARG A 15 -0.73 -29.76 9.10
N ALA A 16 -2.04 -29.82 9.28
CA ALA A 16 -2.81 -28.85 10.06
C ALA A 16 -2.46 -28.93 11.55
N THR A 17 -2.31 -30.14 12.09
CA THR A 17 -1.89 -30.37 13.49
C THR A 17 -0.45 -29.92 13.75
N GLU A 18 0.47 -30.17 12.81
CA GLU A 18 1.85 -29.71 12.89
C GLU A 18 1.96 -28.17 12.80
N ALA A 19 1.06 -27.52 12.05
CA ALA A 19 1.04 -26.07 11.88
C ALA A 19 0.64 -25.29 13.14
N LEU A 20 -0.08 -25.90 14.09
CA LEU A 20 -0.37 -25.24 15.38
C LEU A 20 0.92 -24.97 16.15
N GLY A 21 1.07 -23.74 16.65
CA GLY A 21 2.28 -23.24 17.28
C GLY A 21 3.39 -22.83 16.31
N GLN A 22 3.16 -22.91 14.99
CA GLN A 22 4.08 -22.40 13.97
C GLN A 22 3.79 -20.92 13.65
N GLY A 23 4.73 -20.28 12.97
CA GLY A 23 4.63 -18.90 12.54
C GLY A 23 3.78 -18.75 11.29
N PHE A 24 3.31 -17.55 11.02
CA PHE A 24 2.51 -17.25 9.85
C PHE A 24 2.70 -15.80 9.43
N ASP A 25 2.76 -15.57 8.13
CA ASP A 25 2.74 -14.22 7.58
C ASP A 25 1.29 -13.80 7.27
N LEU A 26 0.75 -12.89 8.07
CA LEU A 26 -0.61 -12.40 7.92
C LEU A 26 -0.89 -11.65 6.60
N ALA A 27 0.16 -11.16 5.91
CA ALA A 27 -0.01 -10.58 4.57
C ALA A 27 -0.24 -11.65 3.48
N SER A 28 0.04 -12.92 3.76
CA SER A 28 -0.20 -14.05 2.86
C SER A 28 -1.65 -14.59 2.94
N ASP A 29 -2.11 -15.25 1.87
CA ASP A 29 -3.39 -15.96 1.88
C ASP A 29 -3.41 -17.06 2.95
N PHE A 30 -4.52 -17.24 3.65
CA PHE A 30 -4.61 -18.17 4.78
C PHE A 30 -4.70 -19.62 4.29
N ARG A 31 -3.52 -20.21 4.06
CA ARG A 31 -3.33 -21.62 3.67
C ARG A 31 -2.10 -22.21 4.32
N LEU A 32 -2.10 -23.53 4.51
CA LEU A 32 -0.99 -24.25 5.17
C LEU A 32 0.37 -24.05 4.48
N LYS A 33 0.39 -23.81 3.16
CA LYS A 33 1.63 -23.58 2.40
C LYS A 33 2.40 -22.32 2.84
N PHE A 34 1.72 -21.37 3.47
CA PHE A 34 2.32 -20.11 3.94
C PHE A 34 2.74 -20.15 5.41
N VAL A 35 2.53 -21.29 6.10
CA VAL A 35 2.97 -21.49 7.47
C VAL A 35 4.50 -21.51 7.54
N LYS A 36 5.05 -20.75 8.49
CA LYS A 36 6.48 -20.55 8.72
C LYS A 36 6.98 -21.52 9.78
N ARG A 37 7.90 -22.41 9.39
CA ARG A 37 8.58 -23.34 10.30
C ARG A 37 9.90 -22.78 10.78
N CYS A 38 10.33 -23.20 11.97
CA CYS A 38 11.69 -22.95 12.37
C CYS A 38 12.68 -23.62 11.39
N PRO A 39 13.88 -23.03 11.18
CA PRO A 39 14.88 -23.57 10.25
C PRO A 39 15.33 -25.01 10.55
N ASN A 40 15.30 -25.41 11.83
CA ASN A 40 15.59 -26.76 12.30
C ASN A 40 14.42 -27.75 12.12
N GLY A 41 13.27 -27.29 11.65
CA GLY A 41 12.01 -28.03 11.59
C GLY A 41 11.32 -28.03 12.95
N GLY A 42 10.08 -27.54 13.00
CA GLY A 42 9.28 -27.56 14.22
C GLY A 42 8.44 -26.30 14.43
N ARG A 43 7.85 -26.24 15.62
CA ARG A 43 7.01 -25.14 16.12
C ARG A 43 7.88 -24.00 16.67
N LEU A 44 7.32 -22.81 16.69
CA LEU A 44 7.94 -21.63 17.31
C LEU A 44 7.64 -21.59 18.82
N VAL A 45 6.52 -22.19 19.22
CA VAL A 45 6.07 -22.30 20.61
C VAL A 45 6.48 -23.64 21.21
N LEU A 46 6.94 -23.60 22.46
CA LEU A 46 7.20 -24.77 23.29
C LEU A 46 5.89 -25.48 23.63
N LEU A 47 5.76 -26.72 23.16
CA LEU A 47 4.72 -27.64 23.59
C LEU A 47 5.41 -28.79 24.35
N ASP A 48 4.75 -29.35 25.36
CA ASP A 48 5.23 -30.53 26.09
C ASP A 48 5.06 -31.80 25.23
N ASP A 49 5.82 -31.86 24.14
CA ASP A 49 5.68 -32.84 23.07
C ASP A 49 6.42 -34.16 23.36
N GLN A 50 7.21 -34.26 24.43
CA GLN A 50 8.08 -35.42 24.67
C GLN A 50 7.44 -36.53 25.50
N HIS A 51 6.46 -36.21 26.35
CA HIS A 51 5.85 -37.21 27.24
C HIS A 51 4.31 -37.27 27.17
N ASN A 52 3.64 -36.29 26.55
CA ASN A 52 2.18 -36.15 26.57
C ASN A 52 1.56 -36.11 25.17
N LYS A 53 1.70 -37.23 24.44
CA LYS A 53 1.13 -37.43 23.10
C LYS A 53 0.08 -38.52 23.08
N ARG A 54 -0.88 -38.39 22.17
CA ARG A 54 -1.93 -39.39 21.93
C ARG A 54 -2.30 -39.43 20.45
N ASP A 55 -2.82 -40.56 20.02
CA ASP A 55 -3.48 -40.66 18.74
C ASP A 55 -4.89 -40.08 18.84
N VAL A 56 -5.30 -39.30 17.84
CA VAL A 56 -6.62 -38.67 17.80
C VAL A 56 -7.34 -39.08 16.53
N VAL A 57 -8.53 -39.66 16.70
CA VAL A 57 -9.41 -39.99 15.58
C VAL A 57 -10.26 -38.76 15.24
N VAL A 58 -10.15 -38.28 14.02
CA VAL A 58 -10.96 -37.16 13.51
C VAL A 58 -12.22 -37.67 12.80
N PRO A 59 -13.28 -36.84 12.68
CA PRO A 59 -14.45 -37.15 11.88
C PRO A 59 -14.05 -37.62 10.47
N GLY A 60 -14.60 -38.77 10.04
CA GLY A 60 -14.16 -39.49 8.83
C GLY A 60 -13.30 -40.72 9.10
N GLY A 61 -12.94 -41.00 10.37
CA GLY A 61 -12.23 -42.22 10.77
C GLY A 61 -10.71 -42.17 10.59
N VAL A 62 -10.18 -41.03 10.14
CA VAL A 62 -8.73 -40.82 10.00
C VAL A 62 -8.11 -40.66 11.38
N THR A 63 -7.01 -41.36 11.64
CA THR A 63 -6.25 -41.24 12.89
C THR A 63 -5.02 -40.38 12.68
N ILE A 64 -4.91 -39.31 13.46
CA ILE A 64 -3.72 -38.45 13.51
C ILE A 64 -2.82 -38.98 14.63
N PRO A 65 -1.61 -39.46 14.32
CA PRO A 65 -0.71 -39.98 15.34
C PRO A 65 -0.03 -38.86 16.12
N ASP A 66 0.43 -39.17 17.33
CA ASP A 66 1.38 -38.36 18.10
C ASP A 66 0.94 -36.90 18.37
N VAL A 67 -0.36 -36.67 18.54
CA VAL A 67 -0.93 -35.34 18.79
C VAL A 67 -0.64 -34.91 20.23
N PRO A 68 0.00 -33.75 20.45
CA PRO A 68 0.21 -33.19 21.79
C PRO A 68 -1.12 -32.98 22.53
N GLN A 69 -1.17 -33.29 23.83
CA GLN A 69 -2.39 -33.21 24.63
C GLN A 69 -3.04 -31.81 24.66
N CYS A 70 -2.24 -30.76 24.51
CA CYS A 70 -2.68 -29.37 24.46
C CYS A 70 -3.40 -28.98 23.15
N ILE A 71 -3.35 -29.84 22.12
CA ILE A 71 -4.14 -29.67 20.90
C ILE A 71 -5.47 -30.39 21.08
N ARG A 72 -6.55 -29.61 21.05
CA ARG A 72 -7.93 -30.11 21.07
C ARG A 72 -8.48 -30.20 19.67
N VAL A 73 -9.27 -31.26 19.46
CA VAL A 73 -10.06 -31.47 18.26
C VAL A 73 -11.51 -31.34 18.65
N ASP A 74 -12.13 -30.25 18.21
CA ASP A 74 -13.54 -29.99 18.46
C ASP A 74 -14.37 -30.38 17.23
N LYS A 75 -15.65 -30.62 17.46
CA LYS A 75 -16.59 -30.94 16.39
C LYS A 75 -16.59 -29.83 15.34
N GLY A 76 -16.69 -30.22 14.07
CA GLY A 76 -16.91 -29.31 12.96
C GLY A 76 -18.29 -28.63 13.01
N ASP A 77 -18.47 -27.68 12.10
CA ASP A 77 -19.72 -26.95 11.93
C ASP A 77 -19.97 -26.68 10.44
N HIS A 78 -21.24 -26.54 10.07
CA HIS A 78 -21.68 -26.27 8.72
C HIS A 78 -22.47 -24.96 8.71
N ILE A 79 -21.79 -23.86 8.37
CA ILE A 79 -22.37 -22.52 8.47
C ILE A 79 -22.45 -21.88 7.09
N ARG A 80 -23.66 -21.47 6.68
CA ARG A 80 -23.81 -20.45 5.64
C ARG A 80 -23.72 -19.08 6.27
N PHE A 81 -22.86 -18.23 5.74
CA PHE A 81 -22.68 -16.87 6.22
C PHE A 81 -22.94 -15.86 5.11
N LYS A 82 -23.89 -14.96 5.38
CA LYS A 82 -24.24 -13.82 4.52
C LYS A 82 -23.79 -12.54 5.22
N SER A 83 -22.92 -11.76 4.59
CA SER A 83 -22.53 -10.46 5.12
C SER A 83 -23.51 -9.37 4.72
N ASP A 84 -23.51 -8.26 5.46
CA ASP A 84 -24.04 -7.00 4.94
C ASP A 84 -23.14 -6.45 3.83
N VAL A 85 -23.63 -5.40 3.14
CA VAL A 85 -22.85 -4.62 2.18
C VAL A 85 -22.05 -3.59 2.95
N LEU A 86 -20.75 -3.87 3.11
CA LEU A 86 -19.87 -3.14 4.02
C LEU A 86 -18.85 -2.30 3.24
N GLN A 87 -18.39 -1.21 3.85
CA GLN A 87 -17.22 -0.51 3.32
C GLN A 87 -15.95 -1.35 3.50
N PHE A 88 -14.90 -1.04 2.73
CA PHE A 88 -13.63 -1.78 2.74
C PHE A 88 -13.09 -2.05 4.16
N ASN A 89 -12.96 -1.02 4.98
CA ASN A 89 -12.42 -1.13 6.33
C ASN A 89 -13.30 -1.99 7.27
N GLN A 90 -14.62 -1.93 7.10
CA GLN A 90 -15.57 -2.71 7.90
C GLN A 90 -15.50 -4.20 7.52
N MET A 91 -15.42 -4.49 6.22
CA MET A 91 -15.22 -5.87 5.73
C MET A 91 -13.89 -6.45 6.19
N SER A 92 -12.81 -5.65 6.14
CA SER A 92 -11.50 -6.05 6.67
C SER A 92 -11.58 -6.40 8.15
N GLU A 93 -12.25 -5.56 8.95
CA GLU A 93 -12.42 -5.80 10.39
C GLU A 93 -13.24 -7.06 10.67
N LEU A 94 -14.33 -7.28 9.93
CA LEU A 94 -15.17 -8.49 10.04
C LEU A 94 -14.35 -9.78 9.82
N LEU A 95 -13.54 -9.85 8.76
CA LEU A 95 -12.73 -11.04 8.47
C LEU A 95 -11.55 -11.22 9.43
N ASN A 96 -10.95 -10.12 9.88
CA ASN A 96 -9.90 -10.16 10.89
C ASN A 96 -10.43 -10.71 12.22
N GLN A 97 -11.61 -10.26 12.66
CA GLN A 97 -12.27 -10.76 13.87
C GLN A 97 -12.57 -12.26 13.77
N LYS A 98 -13.01 -12.75 12.60
CA LYS A 98 -13.16 -14.19 12.34
C LYS A 98 -11.85 -14.97 12.49
N SER A 99 -10.70 -14.32 12.48
CA SER A 99 -9.37 -14.93 12.63
C SER A 99 -8.70 -14.61 13.97
N SER A 100 -9.47 -14.07 14.93
CA SER A 100 -8.99 -13.59 16.25
C SER A 100 -7.96 -12.47 16.18
N ILE A 101 -8.02 -11.66 15.11
CA ILE A 101 -7.14 -10.51 14.89
C ILE A 101 -7.93 -9.23 15.14
N GLN A 102 -7.30 -8.27 15.82
CA GLN A 102 -7.87 -6.96 16.06
C GLN A 102 -7.43 -5.95 14.99
N GLY A 103 -8.29 -4.98 14.70
CA GLY A 103 -7.96 -3.86 13.82
C GLY A 103 -8.39 -4.02 12.36
N LYS A 104 -8.09 -2.98 11.57
CA LYS A 104 -8.63 -2.74 10.23
C LYS A 104 -7.63 -2.97 9.10
N VAL A 105 -6.42 -3.43 9.43
CA VAL A 105 -5.40 -3.71 8.43
C VAL A 105 -5.83 -4.95 7.64
N PRO A 106 -5.97 -4.87 6.31
CA PRO A 106 -6.46 -6.00 5.52
C PRO A 106 -5.49 -7.16 5.57
N SER A 107 -5.99 -8.35 5.88
CA SER A 107 -5.22 -9.59 5.83
C SER A 107 -5.01 -10.09 4.40
N GLY A 108 -4.04 -10.97 4.20
CA GLY A 108 -3.85 -11.65 2.92
C GLY A 108 -5.06 -12.51 2.52
N TYR A 109 -5.85 -12.97 3.48
CA TYR A 109 -7.11 -13.66 3.21
C TYR A 109 -8.17 -12.76 2.58
N LEU A 110 -8.38 -11.54 3.11
CA LEU A 110 -9.26 -10.54 2.48
C LEU A 110 -8.81 -10.29 1.03
N ASN A 111 -7.51 -10.08 0.84
CA ASN A 111 -6.95 -9.83 -0.49
C ASN A 111 -7.24 -10.99 -1.45
N ALA A 112 -7.07 -12.23 -0.98
CA ALA A 112 -7.25 -13.41 -1.80
C ALA A 112 -8.71 -13.66 -2.22
N ILE A 113 -9.69 -13.43 -1.33
CA ILE A 113 -11.10 -13.72 -1.65
C ILE A 113 -11.78 -12.61 -2.46
N PHE A 114 -11.28 -11.36 -2.39
CA PHE A 114 -11.81 -10.22 -3.15
C PHE A 114 -10.94 -9.80 -4.35
N ASP A 115 -9.89 -10.58 -4.65
CA ASP A 115 -8.93 -10.31 -5.72
C ASP A 115 -8.41 -8.86 -5.64
N LEU A 116 -7.78 -8.54 -4.50
CA LEU A 116 -7.21 -7.23 -4.20
C LEU A 116 -5.69 -7.26 -4.36
N SER A 117 -5.10 -6.13 -4.76
CA SER A 117 -3.67 -6.03 -5.03
C SER A 117 -2.81 -6.13 -3.77
N GLY A 118 -3.36 -5.72 -2.62
CA GLY A 118 -2.64 -5.58 -1.36
C GLY A 118 -2.10 -4.17 -1.11
N ALA A 119 -2.08 -3.31 -2.13
CA ALA A 119 -1.90 -1.87 -1.96
C ALA A 119 -3.21 -1.26 -1.42
N TRP A 120 -3.47 -1.50 -0.14
CA TRP A 120 -4.82 -1.35 0.42
C TRP A 120 -5.43 0.04 0.28
N LEU A 121 -4.64 1.11 0.19
CA LEU A 121 -5.16 2.46 0.00
C LEU A 121 -5.80 2.62 -1.39
N ASN A 122 -5.17 2.04 -2.41
CA ASN A 122 -5.71 2.01 -3.78
C ASN A 122 -6.90 1.05 -3.83
N ASP A 123 -6.77 -0.14 -3.25
CA ASP A 123 -7.87 -1.12 -3.19
C ASP A 123 -9.11 -0.53 -2.48
N ALA A 124 -8.93 0.23 -1.40
CA ALA A 124 -10.01 0.89 -0.67
C ALA A 124 -10.61 2.08 -1.44
N ALA A 125 -9.81 2.79 -2.24
CA ALA A 125 -10.30 3.84 -3.12
C ALA A 125 -11.13 3.27 -4.28
N ASP A 126 -10.74 2.09 -4.79
CA ASP A 126 -11.40 1.42 -5.91
C ASP A 126 -12.62 0.60 -5.50
N ALA A 127 -12.73 0.19 -4.23
CA ALA A 127 -13.84 -0.59 -3.68
C ALA A 127 -14.70 0.23 -2.70
N LYS A 128 -15.84 0.73 -3.18
CA LYS A 128 -16.84 1.45 -2.37
C LYS A 128 -17.47 0.51 -1.34
N HIS A 129 -17.94 -0.65 -1.79
CA HIS A 129 -18.52 -1.67 -0.92
C HIS A 129 -18.06 -3.07 -1.30
N LEU A 130 -18.02 -3.94 -0.30
CA LEU A 130 -17.72 -5.36 -0.39
C LEU A 130 -18.83 -6.14 0.32
N ALA A 131 -19.22 -7.29 -0.24
CA ALA A 131 -20.11 -8.24 0.41
C ALA A 131 -19.77 -9.67 0.01
N LEU A 132 -20.17 -10.64 0.82
CA LEU A 132 -19.99 -12.06 0.55
C LEU A 132 -21.17 -12.89 1.06
N ASP A 133 -21.48 -13.95 0.33
CA ASP A 133 -22.37 -15.05 0.72
C ASP A 133 -21.63 -16.35 0.46
N GLY A 134 -21.58 -17.24 1.45
CA GLY A 134 -20.93 -18.51 1.24
C GLY A 134 -21.01 -19.48 2.39
N TYR A 135 -20.69 -20.72 2.08
CA TYR A 135 -20.60 -21.81 3.03
C TYR A 135 -19.18 -21.94 3.58
N PHE A 136 -19.09 -22.05 4.90
CA PHE A 136 -17.88 -22.40 5.63
C PHE A 136 -18.15 -23.72 6.34
N ILE A 137 -17.49 -24.76 5.87
CA ILE A 137 -17.72 -26.13 6.33
C ILE A 137 -16.46 -26.61 7.01
N SER A 138 -16.56 -26.81 8.32
CA SER A 138 -15.53 -27.46 9.11
C SER A 138 -15.97 -28.89 9.37
N LEU A 139 -15.13 -29.87 9.01
CA LEU A 139 -15.31 -31.26 9.43
C LEU A 139 -14.92 -31.41 10.90
N TYR A 140 -13.86 -30.71 11.30
CA TYR A 140 -13.40 -30.58 12.67
C TYR A 140 -12.55 -29.32 12.85
N ASN A 141 -12.49 -28.83 14.07
CA ASN A 141 -11.69 -27.67 14.42
C ASN A 141 -10.50 -28.07 15.29
N LEU A 142 -9.33 -27.52 14.99
CA LEU A 142 -8.11 -27.72 15.76
C LEU A 142 -7.80 -26.46 16.56
N HIS A 143 -7.58 -26.62 17.85
CA HIS A 143 -7.27 -25.51 18.75
C HIS A 143 -6.12 -25.82 19.70
N LEU A 144 -5.19 -24.89 19.81
CA LEU A 144 -4.11 -24.95 20.79
C LEU A 144 -4.60 -24.33 22.11
N THR A 145 -4.63 -25.14 23.16
CA THR A 145 -5.12 -24.74 24.50
C THR A 145 -4.01 -24.47 25.52
N ALA A 146 -2.75 -24.53 25.08
CA ALA A 146 -1.61 -24.20 25.92
C ALA A 146 -1.68 -22.74 26.40
N SER A 147 -1.60 -22.53 27.72
CA SER A 147 -1.59 -21.21 28.35
C SER A 147 -0.66 -21.23 29.56
N PRO A 148 0.34 -20.33 29.63
CA PRO A 148 0.72 -19.35 28.61
C PRO A 148 1.40 -20.00 27.39
N LEU A 149 1.29 -19.38 26.22
CA LEU A 149 2.11 -19.74 25.07
C LEU A 149 3.52 -19.17 25.25
N VAL A 150 4.55 -20.03 25.15
CA VAL A 150 5.96 -19.62 25.34
C VAL A 150 6.77 -19.91 24.08
N LEU A 151 7.40 -18.89 23.51
CA LEU A 151 8.31 -19.07 22.37
C LEU A 151 9.58 -19.82 22.80
N HIS A 152 10.13 -20.64 21.89
CA HIS A 152 11.45 -21.23 22.05
C HIS A 152 12.54 -20.14 22.21
N ASP A 153 13.57 -20.43 23.00
CA ASP A 153 14.63 -19.46 23.28
C ASP A 153 15.41 -19.02 22.04
N HIS A 154 15.56 -19.88 21.03
CA HIS A 154 16.22 -19.49 19.78
C HIS A 154 15.43 -18.42 19.01
N VAL A 155 14.09 -18.46 19.09
CA VAL A 155 13.23 -17.43 18.49
C VAL A 155 13.38 -16.12 19.26
N LYS A 156 13.34 -16.16 20.59
CA LYS A 156 13.55 -14.98 21.46
C LYS A 156 14.92 -14.33 21.21
N LYS A 157 15.98 -15.13 21.11
CA LYS A 157 17.36 -14.67 20.83
C LYS A 157 17.53 -14.09 19.43
N SER A 158 16.65 -14.41 18.49
CA SER A 158 16.70 -13.87 17.13
C SER A 158 16.07 -12.47 16.99
N VAL A 159 15.43 -11.95 18.04
CA VAL A 159 14.88 -10.60 18.05
C VAL A 159 16.03 -9.58 18.06
N PRO A 160 16.11 -8.68 17.06
CA PRO A 160 17.16 -7.67 17.03
C PRO A 160 17.04 -6.69 18.20
N SER A 161 18.15 -6.39 18.87
CA SER A 161 18.18 -5.48 20.02
C SER A 161 18.11 -3.99 19.65
N ARG A 162 18.31 -3.67 18.35
CA ARG A 162 18.30 -2.32 17.78
C ARG A 162 17.50 -2.30 16.47
N TRP A 163 17.20 -1.11 15.97
CA TRP A 163 16.63 -0.95 14.63
C TRP A 163 17.67 -1.33 13.56
N ASP A 164 17.61 -2.58 13.11
CA ASP A 164 18.43 -3.13 12.02
C ASP A 164 17.49 -3.71 10.95
N PRO A 165 17.24 -2.97 9.86
CA PRO A 165 16.31 -3.36 8.81
C PRO A 165 16.56 -4.74 8.21
N ALA A 166 17.82 -5.15 8.01
CA ALA A 166 18.14 -6.45 7.45
C ALA A 166 17.75 -7.59 8.42
N SER A 167 18.11 -7.47 9.70
CA SER A 167 17.78 -8.48 10.71
C SER A 167 16.28 -8.52 11.03
N LEU A 168 15.61 -7.37 11.06
CA LEU A 168 14.15 -7.29 11.25
C LEU A 168 13.41 -7.95 10.09
N SER A 169 13.82 -7.68 8.86
CA SER A 169 13.24 -8.30 7.66
C SER A 169 13.45 -9.81 7.66
N ARG A 170 14.66 -10.27 8.02
CA ARG A 170 14.98 -11.69 8.15
C ARG A 170 14.12 -12.38 9.21
N PHE A 171 13.87 -11.72 10.34
CA PHE A 171 12.97 -12.24 11.36
C PHE A 171 11.56 -12.45 10.80
N ILE A 172 10.98 -11.44 10.17
CA ILE A 172 9.63 -11.49 9.57
C ILE A 172 9.56 -12.58 8.49
N GLN A 173 10.57 -12.67 7.62
CA GLN A 173 10.63 -13.68 6.57
C GLN A 173 10.68 -15.10 7.14
N THR A 174 11.45 -15.30 8.22
CA THR A 174 11.72 -16.61 8.83
C THR A 174 10.57 -17.09 9.72
N TYR A 175 10.08 -16.23 10.61
CA TYR A 175 9.10 -16.60 11.65
C TYR A 175 7.69 -16.08 11.38
N GLY A 176 7.52 -15.20 10.40
CA GLY A 176 6.23 -14.54 10.14
C GLY A 176 5.93 -13.43 11.15
N THR A 177 4.67 -13.02 11.17
CA THR A 177 4.17 -11.92 12.01
C THR A 177 3.28 -12.43 13.14
N HIS A 178 2.67 -13.60 12.98
CA HIS A 178 1.71 -14.19 13.90
C HIS A 178 2.01 -15.66 14.15
N ILE A 179 1.46 -16.22 15.22
CA ILE A 179 1.47 -17.65 15.53
C ILE A 179 0.09 -18.24 15.23
N VAL A 180 0.07 -19.41 14.58
CA VAL A 180 -1.16 -20.16 14.34
C VAL A 180 -1.58 -20.86 15.64
N VAL A 181 -2.75 -20.53 16.18
CA VAL A 181 -3.28 -21.11 17.43
C VAL A 181 -4.56 -21.92 17.22
N GLY A 182 -5.16 -21.83 16.04
CA GLY A 182 -6.29 -22.66 15.67
C GLY A 182 -6.60 -22.61 14.18
N MET A 183 -7.40 -23.55 13.70
CA MET A 183 -7.94 -23.57 12.34
C MET A 183 -9.11 -24.55 12.24
N ALA A 184 -9.94 -24.38 11.24
CA ALA A 184 -10.89 -25.39 10.80
C ALA A 184 -10.25 -26.26 9.70
N VAL A 185 -10.58 -27.54 9.63
CA VAL A 185 -10.25 -28.39 8.48
C VAL A 185 -11.53 -28.83 7.79
N GLY A 186 -11.65 -28.51 6.51
CA GLY A 186 -12.86 -28.74 5.73
C GLY A 186 -12.80 -28.00 4.40
N GLY A 187 -13.71 -27.08 4.14
CA GLY A 187 -13.81 -26.39 2.85
C GLY A 187 -14.75 -25.19 2.90
N GLN A 188 -14.65 -24.36 1.87
CA GLN A 188 -15.51 -23.19 1.73
C GLN A 188 -15.89 -22.98 0.27
N ASP A 189 -17.08 -22.42 0.09
CA ASP A 189 -17.66 -22.08 -1.19
C ASP A 189 -18.21 -20.66 -1.10
N LEU A 190 -17.47 -19.69 -1.67
CA LEU A 190 -17.67 -18.26 -1.41
C LEU A 190 -17.99 -17.50 -2.68
N LEU A 191 -19.09 -16.77 -2.65
CA LEU A 191 -19.46 -15.76 -3.62
C LEU A 191 -19.24 -14.37 -3.03
N CYS A 192 -18.30 -13.62 -3.60
CA CYS A 192 -17.92 -12.29 -3.19
C CYS A 192 -18.31 -11.27 -4.26
N VAL A 193 -18.69 -10.06 -3.83
CA VAL A 193 -18.93 -8.93 -4.73
C VAL A 193 -18.11 -7.72 -4.31
N LYS A 194 -17.50 -7.07 -5.30
CA LYS A 194 -16.77 -5.82 -5.19
C LYS A 194 -17.49 -4.75 -5.99
N GLN A 195 -17.96 -3.71 -5.32
CA GLN A 195 -18.64 -2.57 -5.92
C GLN A 195 -17.72 -1.35 -6.01
N ARG A 196 -17.55 -0.80 -7.20
CA ARG A 196 -16.76 0.42 -7.44
C ARG A 196 -17.54 1.69 -7.05
N PRO A 197 -16.86 2.80 -6.74
CA PRO A 197 -17.49 4.10 -6.48
C PRO A 197 -18.45 4.59 -7.56
N SER A 198 -18.20 4.25 -8.83
CA SER A 198 -19.00 4.63 -9.99
C SER A 198 -20.31 3.86 -10.15
N SER A 199 -20.54 2.80 -9.37
CA SER A 199 -21.73 1.96 -9.49
C SER A 199 -22.99 2.72 -9.06
N PRO A 200 -24.08 2.70 -9.87
CA PRO A 200 -25.35 3.34 -9.52
C PRO A 200 -26.21 2.49 -8.57
N ILE A 201 -25.83 1.23 -8.30
CA ILE A 201 -26.68 0.26 -7.59
C ILE A 201 -26.65 0.54 -6.08
N PRO A 202 -27.80 0.68 -5.41
CA PRO A 202 -27.83 0.90 -3.98
C PRO A 202 -27.48 -0.39 -3.19
N PRO A 203 -26.93 -0.27 -1.96
CA PRO A 203 -26.51 -1.42 -1.16
C PRO A 203 -27.61 -2.46 -0.90
N ALA A 204 -28.87 -2.04 -0.70
CA ALA A 204 -29.98 -2.96 -0.43
C ALA A 204 -30.29 -3.86 -1.64
N GLU A 205 -30.31 -3.30 -2.85
CA GLU A 205 -30.49 -4.07 -4.08
C GLU A 205 -29.30 -5.00 -4.32
N LEU A 206 -28.07 -4.51 -4.11
CA LEU A 206 -26.86 -5.33 -4.26
C LEU A 206 -26.88 -6.55 -3.32
N LYS A 207 -27.31 -6.36 -2.08
CA LYS A 207 -27.50 -7.45 -1.11
C LYS A 207 -28.51 -8.47 -1.62
N GLY A 208 -29.67 -8.01 -2.09
CA GLY A 208 -30.71 -8.88 -2.66
C GLY A 208 -30.21 -9.71 -3.85
N TYR A 209 -29.50 -9.08 -4.80
CA TYR A 209 -28.94 -9.80 -5.94
C TYR A 209 -27.90 -10.86 -5.53
N LEU A 210 -27.06 -10.55 -4.53
CA LEU A 210 -26.06 -11.47 -4.02
C LEU A 210 -26.72 -12.68 -3.32
N GLU A 211 -27.73 -12.44 -2.50
CA GLU A 211 -28.46 -13.49 -1.79
C GLU A 211 -29.22 -14.40 -2.75
N GLU A 212 -29.92 -13.83 -3.74
CA GLU A 212 -30.62 -14.60 -4.78
C GLU A 212 -29.63 -15.45 -5.59
N LEU A 213 -28.49 -14.88 -6.00
CA LEU A 213 -27.46 -15.62 -6.73
C LEU A 213 -26.87 -16.76 -5.89
N GLY A 214 -26.56 -16.50 -4.62
CA GLY A 214 -26.08 -17.51 -3.68
C GLY A 214 -27.10 -18.63 -3.46
N ASP A 215 -28.38 -18.30 -3.31
CA ASP A 215 -29.45 -19.30 -3.16
C ASP A 215 -29.54 -20.22 -4.38
N CYS A 216 -29.36 -19.69 -5.59
CA CYS A 216 -29.31 -20.50 -6.82
C CYS A 216 -28.09 -21.41 -6.86
N LEU A 217 -26.90 -20.84 -6.64
CA LEU A 217 -25.64 -21.57 -6.77
C LEU A 217 -25.46 -22.65 -5.71
N PHE A 218 -25.98 -22.43 -4.49
CA PHE A 218 -25.78 -23.37 -3.39
C PHE A 218 -26.91 -24.39 -3.20
N SER A 219 -28.12 -24.12 -3.73
CA SER A 219 -29.22 -25.09 -3.66
C SER A 219 -29.28 -26.01 -4.87
N ASP A 220 -28.37 -25.83 -5.84
CA ASP A 220 -28.38 -26.52 -7.14
C ASP A 220 -29.74 -26.44 -7.87
N THR A 221 -30.51 -25.37 -7.61
CA THR A 221 -31.83 -25.12 -8.21
C THR A 221 -31.73 -24.19 -9.41
N ASN A 222 -32.67 -24.33 -10.34
CA ASN A 222 -32.80 -23.38 -11.45
C ASN A 222 -33.14 -21.98 -10.91
N SER A 223 -32.50 -20.96 -11.47
CA SER A 223 -32.53 -19.62 -10.91
C SER A 223 -33.86 -18.87 -11.18
N PRO A 224 -34.52 -18.32 -10.15
CA PRO A 224 -35.63 -17.37 -10.34
C PRO A 224 -35.19 -16.04 -11.01
N ILE A 225 -33.88 -15.75 -11.07
CA ILE A 225 -33.31 -14.59 -11.80
C ILE A 225 -33.53 -14.77 -13.32
N LEU A 226 -33.39 -16.00 -13.83
CA LEU A 226 -33.73 -16.34 -15.22
C LEU A 226 -35.24 -16.26 -15.47
N GLU A 227 -36.07 -16.63 -14.48
CA GLU A 227 -37.53 -16.61 -14.60
C GLU A 227 -38.15 -15.21 -14.55
N ARG A 228 -37.59 -14.27 -13.75
CA ARG A 228 -38.04 -12.86 -13.71
C ARG A 228 -37.95 -12.17 -15.06
N LYS A 229 -37.00 -12.56 -15.91
CA LYS A 229 -36.81 -12.06 -17.28
C LYS A 229 -38.03 -12.34 -18.19
N ALA A 230 -38.85 -13.35 -17.85
CA ALA A 230 -40.02 -13.72 -18.64
C ALA A 230 -41.28 -12.90 -18.29
N LYS A 231 -41.33 -12.20 -17.14
CA LYS A 231 -42.56 -11.55 -16.66
C LYS A 231 -42.46 -10.04 -16.36
N ASP A 232 -41.29 -9.50 -16.03
CA ASP A 232 -41.20 -8.09 -15.60
C ASP A 232 -40.03 -7.31 -16.23
N ASN A 233 -40.35 -6.35 -17.10
CA ASN A 233 -39.40 -5.47 -17.78
C ASN A 233 -38.84 -4.34 -16.90
N LYS A 234 -39.16 -4.30 -15.60
CA LYS A 234 -38.89 -3.14 -14.72
C LYS A 234 -37.63 -3.25 -13.84
N ASN A 235 -37.17 -4.45 -13.49
CA ASN A 235 -35.95 -4.65 -12.69
C ASN A 235 -34.85 -5.31 -13.53
N LYS A 236 -33.98 -4.49 -14.14
CA LYS A 236 -32.83 -4.99 -14.90
C LYS A 236 -31.75 -5.49 -13.94
N VAL A 237 -31.78 -6.79 -13.63
CA VAL A 237 -30.69 -7.47 -12.91
C VAL A 237 -29.37 -7.18 -13.64
N PRO A 238 -28.30 -6.77 -12.92
CA PRO A 238 -27.04 -6.44 -13.56
C PRO A 238 -26.49 -7.63 -14.34
N GLU A 239 -25.94 -7.36 -15.53
CA GLU A 239 -25.58 -8.42 -16.49
C GLU A 239 -24.54 -9.40 -15.93
N VAL A 240 -23.67 -8.90 -15.05
CA VAL A 240 -22.63 -9.68 -14.38
C VAL A 240 -23.18 -10.89 -13.61
N PHE A 241 -24.35 -10.77 -12.99
CA PHE A 241 -24.99 -11.88 -12.26
C PHE A 241 -25.45 -12.98 -13.21
N ASN A 242 -25.95 -12.60 -14.40
CA ASN A 242 -26.37 -13.55 -15.42
C ASN A 242 -25.17 -14.30 -16.01
N ARG A 243 -24.06 -13.61 -16.26
CA ARG A 243 -22.84 -14.27 -16.75
C ARG A 243 -22.25 -15.21 -15.70
N MET A 244 -22.30 -14.83 -14.41
CA MET A 244 -21.88 -15.71 -13.32
C MET A 244 -22.67 -17.03 -13.29
N LEU A 245 -23.99 -16.93 -13.50
CA LEU A 245 -24.87 -18.08 -13.66
C LEU A 245 -24.64 -18.88 -14.95
N GLN A 246 -23.88 -18.42 -15.93
CA GLN A 246 -23.52 -19.21 -17.12
C GLN A 246 -22.12 -19.81 -16.97
N ALA A 247 -21.23 -19.08 -16.31
CA ALA A 247 -19.84 -19.47 -16.08
C ALA A 247 -19.67 -20.69 -15.14
N HIS A 248 -20.70 -21.08 -14.37
CA HIS A 248 -20.66 -22.30 -13.53
C HIS A 248 -20.43 -23.61 -14.30
N THR A 249 -20.49 -23.57 -15.63
CA THR A 249 -20.14 -24.69 -16.51
C THR A 249 -18.63 -24.82 -16.77
N MET A 250 -17.81 -23.89 -16.28
CA MET A 250 -16.35 -23.84 -16.50
C MET A 250 -15.56 -24.44 -15.31
N GLN A 251 -14.45 -25.13 -15.61
CA GLN A 251 -13.59 -25.78 -14.62
C GLN A 251 -12.47 -24.85 -14.09
N PHE A 252 -12.82 -23.85 -13.29
CA PHE A 252 -11.85 -23.00 -12.60
C PHE A 252 -12.04 -23.03 -11.08
N THR A 253 -10.94 -22.94 -10.33
CA THR A 253 -10.97 -22.89 -8.86
C THR A 253 -11.53 -21.57 -8.33
N SER A 254 -11.47 -20.51 -9.15
CA SER A 254 -12.05 -19.21 -8.93
C SER A 254 -12.53 -18.63 -10.26
N ILE A 255 -13.77 -18.17 -10.30
CA ILE A 255 -14.39 -17.53 -11.46
C ILE A 255 -14.58 -16.05 -11.13
N THR A 256 -14.22 -15.16 -12.06
CA THR A 256 -14.34 -13.72 -11.85
C THR A 256 -15.04 -13.08 -13.04
N GLU A 257 -16.15 -12.40 -12.76
CA GLU A 257 -16.94 -11.69 -13.75
C GLU A 257 -16.99 -10.20 -13.40
N THR A 258 -16.67 -9.33 -14.36
CA THR A 258 -16.64 -7.88 -14.14
C THR A 258 -17.54 -7.15 -15.12
N SER A 259 -18.30 -6.17 -14.64
CA SER A 259 -19.10 -5.24 -15.44
C SER A 259 -18.63 -3.81 -15.19
N SER A 260 -17.98 -3.20 -16.18
CA SER A 260 -17.61 -1.79 -16.14
C SER A 260 -18.84 -0.87 -16.14
N LYS A 261 -19.94 -1.31 -16.76
CA LYS A 261 -21.20 -0.55 -16.84
C LYS A 261 -21.89 -0.47 -15.48
N ASP A 262 -21.96 -1.58 -14.77
CA ASP A 262 -22.62 -1.65 -13.45
C ASP A 262 -21.66 -1.31 -12.30
N GLY A 263 -20.35 -1.24 -12.60
CA GLY A 263 -19.30 -1.01 -11.61
C GLY A 263 -19.15 -2.16 -10.61
N LEU A 264 -19.42 -3.40 -11.05
CA LEU A 264 -19.43 -4.59 -10.20
C LEU A 264 -18.41 -5.62 -10.66
N THR A 265 -17.78 -6.30 -9.71
CA THR A 265 -16.98 -7.51 -9.92
C THR A 265 -17.50 -8.61 -8.99
N LEU A 266 -17.92 -9.73 -9.57
CA LEU A 266 -18.31 -10.94 -8.85
C LEU A 266 -17.17 -11.94 -8.88
N ILE A 267 -16.91 -12.58 -7.75
CA ILE A 267 -15.84 -13.57 -7.58
C ILE A 267 -16.46 -14.78 -6.89
N TRP A 268 -16.43 -15.95 -7.52
CA TRP A 268 -16.86 -17.19 -6.92
C TRP A 268 -15.67 -18.12 -6.78
N SER A 269 -15.38 -18.58 -5.56
CA SER A 269 -14.20 -19.37 -5.28
C SER A 269 -14.50 -20.52 -4.32
N LYS A 270 -13.91 -21.69 -4.59
CA LYS A 270 -13.99 -22.87 -3.74
C LYS A 270 -12.61 -23.22 -3.17
N ARG A 271 -12.58 -23.72 -1.93
CA ARG A 271 -11.39 -24.29 -1.27
C ARG A 271 -11.78 -25.56 -0.53
N GLY A 272 -10.90 -26.56 -0.51
CA GLY A 272 -11.25 -27.91 -0.07
C GLY A 272 -12.26 -28.60 -0.99
N GLY A 273 -12.39 -29.92 -0.86
CA GLY A 273 -13.15 -30.77 -1.76
C GLY A 273 -12.59 -30.80 -3.19
N ASP A 274 -13.37 -31.36 -4.11
CA ASP A 274 -13.16 -31.21 -5.54
C ASP A 274 -13.66 -29.84 -5.98
N VAL A 275 -12.74 -28.88 -6.06
CA VAL A 275 -13.02 -27.49 -6.48
C VAL A 275 -13.56 -27.38 -7.90
N PHE A 276 -13.48 -28.44 -8.71
CA PHE A 276 -14.03 -28.50 -10.08
C PHE A 276 -15.40 -29.17 -10.15
N ALA A 277 -15.98 -29.56 -9.01
CA ALA A 277 -17.31 -30.13 -8.96
C ALA A 277 -18.35 -29.16 -9.53
N GLN A 278 -19.21 -29.69 -10.42
CA GLN A 278 -20.20 -28.91 -11.18
C GLN A 278 -21.32 -28.28 -10.33
N SER A 279 -21.50 -28.72 -9.09
CA SER A 279 -22.59 -28.30 -8.23
C SER A 279 -22.15 -28.24 -6.77
N HIS A 280 -22.84 -27.46 -5.95
CA HIS A 280 -22.55 -27.36 -4.53
C HIS A 280 -22.74 -28.71 -3.83
N SER A 281 -23.81 -29.44 -4.11
CA SER A 281 -24.08 -30.75 -3.50
C SER A 281 -23.03 -31.79 -3.85
N ARG A 282 -22.51 -31.80 -5.09
CA ARG A 282 -21.41 -32.70 -5.48
C ARG A 282 -20.11 -32.31 -4.78
N TRP A 283 -19.80 -31.01 -4.71
CA TRP A 283 -18.66 -30.52 -3.96
C TRP A 283 -18.72 -30.97 -2.49
N LEU A 284 -19.88 -30.84 -1.83
CA LEU A 284 -20.11 -31.29 -0.45
C LEU A 284 -19.77 -32.77 -0.23
N GLN A 285 -20.08 -33.65 -1.18
CA GLN A 285 -19.80 -35.09 -1.08
C GLN A 285 -18.29 -35.41 -1.11
N THR A 286 -17.48 -34.54 -1.72
CA THR A 286 -16.02 -34.74 -1.84
C THR A 286 -15.22 -34.19 -0.66
N MET A 287 -15.88 -33.52 0.29
CA MET A 287 -15.26 -32.80 1.40
C MET A 287 -14.41 -33.68 2.31
N ALA A 288 -14.89 -34.88 2.64
CA ALA A 288 -14.18 -35.81 3.51
C ALA A 288 -12.91 -36.38 2.85
N ALA A 289 -12.88 -36.45 1.52
CA ALA A 289 -11.75 -37.01 0.77
C ALA A 289 -10.61 -35.99 0.59
N ASN A 290 -10.94 -34.72 0.36
CA ASN A 290 -9.95 -33.67 0.04
C ASN A 290 -10.14 -32.39 0.88
N PRO A 291 -10.10 -32.44 2.23
CA PRO A 291 -10.28 -31.21 3.01
C PRO A 291 -9.07 -30.27 2.89
N GLU A 292 -9.31 -28.98 3.13
CA GLU A 292 -8.31 -27.91 3.22
C GLU A 292 -8.44 -27.20 4.57
N ALA A 293 -7.32 -26.66 5.08
CA ALA A 293 -7.36 -25.85 6.30
C ALA A 293 -7.89 -24.45 6.00
N LEU A 294 -8.80 -23.97 6.84
CA LEU A 294 -9.51 -22.70 6.72
C LEU A 294 -9.68 -22.05 8.09
N LEU A 295 -10.30 -20.88 8.15
CA LEU A 295 -10.68 -20.19 9.39
C LEU A 295 -9.56 -20.14 10.44
N PHE A 296 -8.35 -19.85 9.98
CA PHE A 296 -7.16 -19.78 10.83
C PHE A 296 -7.37 -18.76 11.96
N LYS A 297 -6.88 -19.10 13.14
CA LYS A 297 -6.88 -18.26 14.34
C LYS A 297 -5.44 -17.94 14.70
N PHE A 298 -5.19 -16.68 15.01
CA PHE A 298 -3.84 -16.17 15.20
C PHE A 298 -3.66 -15.44 16.52
N VAL A 299 -2.42 -15.42 16.98
CA VAL A 299 -1.94 -14.53 18.05
C VAL A 299 -0.70 -13.78 17.51
N PRO A 300 -0.58 -12.45 17.68
CA PRO A 300 0.60 -11.72 17.23
C PRO A 300 1.87 -12.25 17.91
N ILE A 301 2.94 -12.51 17.15
CA ILE A 301 4.18 -13.05 17.74
C ILE A 301 4.79 -12.10 18.78
N THR A 302 4.58 -10.79 18.59
CA THR A 302 5.00 -9.71 19.49
C THR A 302 4.37 -9.80 20.87
N SER A 303 3.15 -10.35 21.00
CA SER A 303 2.50 -10.55 22.30
C SER A 303 3.21 -11.59 23.18
N LEU A 304 4.04 -12.44 22.57
CA LEU A 304 4.82 -13.49 23.25
C LEU A 304 6.27 -13.06 23.55
N LEU A 305 6.62 -11.80 23.28
CA LEU A 305 7.97 -11.24 23.41
C LEU A 305 8.10 -10.21 24.53
N ASN A 306 7.14 -10.17 25.45
CA ASN A 306 7.18 -9.29 26.61
C ASN A 306 8.47 -9.51 27.42
N GLY A 307 9.17 -8.41 27.74
CA GLY A 307 10.44 -8.44 28.46
C GLY A 307 11.68 -8.73 27.61
N ILE A 308 11.54 -9.00 26.30
CA ILE A 308 12.68 -9.19 25.40
C ILE A 308 13.17 -7.82 24.88
N PRO A 309 14.47 -7.48 25.08
CA PRO A 309 15.06 -6.27 24.51
C PRO A 309 14.89 -6.20 22.99
N GLY A 310 14.48 -5.04 22.47
CA GLY A 310 14.27 -4.83 21.03
C GLY A 310 12.93 -5.30 20.47
N SER A 311 12.07 -5.93 21.29
CA SER A 311 10.69 -6.30 20.92
C SER A 311 9.87 -5.13 20.37
N GLY A 312 10.08 -3.90 20.88
CA GLY A 312 9.45 -2.69 20.36
C GLY A 312 9.82 -2.38 18.90
N TYR A 313 11.10 -2.56 18.51
CA TYR A 313 11.54 -2.36 17.12
C TYR A 313 10.89 -3.39 16.20
N LEU A 314 10.86 -4.67 16.62
CA LEU A 314 10.20 -5.72 15.87
C LEU A 314 8.70 -5.46 15.72
N SER A 315 8.02 -5.02 16.78
CA SER A 315 6.61 -4.66 16.70
C SER A 315 6.36 -3.51 15.74
N HIS A 316 7.23 -2.49 15.74
CA HIS A 316 7.12 -1.38 14.80
C HIS A 316 7.34 -1.85 13.35
N ALA A 317 8.36 -2.67 13.10
CA ALA A 317 8.65 -3.23 11.77
C ALA A 317 7.51 -4.11 11.23
N ILE A 318 6.92 -4.98 12.08
CA ILE A 318 5.76 -5.80 11.70
C ILE A 318 4.55 -4.91 11.35
N ASN A 319 4.28 -3.87 12.14
CA ASN A 319 3.17 -2.96 11.87
C ASN A 319 3.36 -2.22 10.53
N LEU A 320 4.58 -1.76 10.25
CA LEU A 320 4.93 -1.16 8.96
C LEU A 320 4.78 -2.16 7.81
N TYR A 321 5.29 -3.38 7.96
CA TYR A 321 5.17 -4.43 6.97
C TYR A 321 3.71 -4.79 6.67
N LEU A 322 2.86 -5.01 7.68
CA LEU A 322 1.45 -5.35 7.47
C LEU A 322 0.64 -4.19 6.90
N ARG A 323 1.02 -2.95 7.22
CA ARG A 323 0.35 -1.74 6.71
C ARG A 323 0.70 -1.44 5.25
N TYR A 324 1.96 -1.57 4.86
CA TYR A 324 2.42 -1.15 3.52
C TYR A 324 2.65 -2.31 2.56
N LYS A 325 2.80 -3.54 3.10
CA LYS A 325 3.01 -4.80 2.36
C LYS A 325 4.04 -4.68 1.23
N PRO A 326 5.25 -4.14 1.47
CA PRO A 326 6.33 -4.26 0.50
C PRO A 326 6.62 -5.74 0.22
N THR A 327 7.23 -6.03 -0.93
CA THR A 327 7.71 -7.39 -1.21
C THR A 327 8.74 -7.80 -0.16
N ILE A 328 8.92 -9.10 0.07
CA ILE A 328 9.86 -9.58 1.09
C ILE A 328 11.32 -9.20 0.75
N GLU A 329 11.63 -9.08 -0.53
CA GLU A 329 12.92 -8.65 -1.05
C GLU A 329 13.16 -7.15 -0.82
N ASP A 330 12.09 -6.35 -0.91
CA ASP A 330 12.15 -4.90 -0.70
C ASP A 330 12.00 -4.48 0.77
N LEU A 331 11.52 -5.36 1.64
CA LEU A 331 11.31 -5.06 3.06
C LEU A 331 12.54 -4.46 3.77
N PRO A 332 13.78 -4.95 3.61
CA PRO A 332 14.93 -4.34 4.26
C PRO A 332 15.17 -2.89 3.79
N TYR A 333 15.06 -2.63 2.49
CA TYR A 333 15.19 -1.27 1.95
C TYR A 333 14.03 -0.40 2.40
N PHE A 334 12.81 -0.91 2.38
CA PHE A 334 11.63 -0.19 2.86
C PHE A 334 11.81 0.26 4.30
N LEU A 335 12.22 -0.64 5.21
CA LEU A 335 12.46 -0.35 6.63
C LEU A 335 13.62 0.65 6.84
N GLU A 336 14.67 0.57 6.03
CA GLU A 336 15.79 1.53 6.06
C GLU A 336 15.33 2.96 5.71
N PHE A 337 14.33 3.09 4.85
CA PHE A 337 13.77 4.37 4.40
C PHE A 337 12.60 4.86 5.26
N GLN A 338 12.20 4.14 6.31
CA GLN A 338 11.17 4.59 7.27
C GLN A 338 11.75 5.60 8.28
N VAL A 339 12.29 6.69 7.74
CA VAL A 339 12.87 7.82 8.46
C VAL A 339 11.93 9.02 8.33
N PRO A 340 11.82 9.91 9.33
CA PRO A 340 10.99 11.10 9.21
C PRO A 340 11.40 11.96 8.00
N ASN A 341 10.40 12.42 7.24
CA ASN A 341 10.60 13.29 6.09
C ASN A 341 10.68 14.76 6.53
N GLN A 342 11.52 15.54 5.85
CA GLN A 342 11.69 16.98 6.08
C GLN A 342 11.69 17.73 4.75
N TRP A 343 11.27 18.99 4.81
CA TRP A 343 11.35 19.91 3.68
C TRP A 343 12.52 20.87 3.89
N ALA A 344 13.33 21.07 2.86
CA ALA A 344 14.29 22.15 2.77
C ALA A 344 13.83 23.17 1.71
N PRO A 345 13.88 24.49 2.00
CA PRO A 345 14.17 25.07 3.31
C PRO A 345 13.08 24.72 4.34
N LEU A 346 13.46 24.60 5.62
CA LEU A 346 12.49 24.43 6.70
C LEU A 346 11.64 25.69 6.82
N PHE A 347 10.36 25.54 7.11
CA PHE A 347 9.44 26.69 7.15
C PHE A 347 9.85 27.75 8.18
N CYS A 348 10.40 27.35 9.32
CA CYS A 348 10.90 28.25 10.36
C CYS A 348 12.21 28.98 9.99
N GLU A 349 12.91 28.52 8.94
CA GLU A 349 14.14 29.13 8.44
C GLU A 349 13.88 30.15 7.32
N LEU A 350 12.66 30.18 6.78
CA LEU A 350 12.25 31.29 5.92
C LEU A 350 12.34 32.57 6.73
N PRO A 351 13.15 33.57 6.34
CA PRO A 351 13.45 34.71 7.19
C PRO A 351 12.18 35.51 7.47
N LEU A 352 11.58 35.28 8.64
CA LEU A 352 10.70 36.22 9.33
C LEU A 352 11.51 37.41 9.88
N ARG A 353 12.84 37.32 9.84
CA ARG A 353 13.78 38.37 10.23
C ARG A 353 13.74 39.53 9.22
N HIS A 354 13.80 40.75 9.73
CA HIS A 354 13.97 41.97 8.94
C HIS A 354 15.27 41.89 8.14
N GLN A 355 15.22 41.43 6.87
CA GLN A 355 16.38 41.47 5.98
C GLN A 355 16.75 42.93 5.71
N ARG A 356 17.86 43.40 6.31
CA ARG A 356 18.42 44.74 6.09
C ARG A 356 19.11 44.93 4.73
N ARG A 357 19.27 43.87 3.92
CA ARG A 357 19.80 43.95 2.53
C ARG A 357 18.66 43.78 1.53
N LYS A 358 18.52 44.74 0.60
CA LYS A 358 17.70 44.61 -0.62
C LYS A 358 18.28 43.48 -1.49
N THR A 359 17.87 42.24 -1.28
CA THR A 359 18.14 41.16 -2.25
C THR A 359 17.28 41.41 -3.49
N SER A 360 17.91 41.79 -4.60
CA SER A 360 17.23 41.93 -5.88
C SER A 360 16.93 40.54 -6.45
N PHE A 361 15.66 40.15 -6.48
CA PHE A 361 15.24 38.91 -7.12
C PHE A 361 14.96 39.14 -8.61
N PRO A 362 15.42 38.28 -9.52
CA PRO A 362 15.01 38.36 -10.91
C PRO A 362 13.49 38.16 -11.03
N SER A 363 12.84 38.98 -11.84
CA SER A 363 11.40 38.90 -12.10
C SER A 363 11.11 38.26 -13.46
N LEU A 364 10.05 37.45 -13.49
CA LEU A 364 9.40 36.92 -14.68
C LEU A 364 8.06 37.62 -14.87
N GLN A 365 7.72 37.89 -16.12
CA GLN A 365 6.45 38.48 -16.51
C GLN A 365 5.92 37.72 -17.72
N PHE A 366 4.64 37.34 -17.67
CA PHE A 366 4.00 36.50 -18.69
C PHE A 366 2.98 37.26 -19.57
N SER A 367 2.83 38.58 -19.39
CA SER A 367 1.98 39.45 -20.20
C SER A 367 2.38 40.93 -20.05
N PHE A 368 2.04 41.80 -21.00
CA PHE A 368 2.47 43.23 -21.06
C PHE A 368 2.27 44.01 -19.75
N LEU A 369 1.10 43.84 -19.13
CA LEU A 369 0.70 44.45 -17.85
C LEU A 369 0.47 43.39 -16.76
N GLY A 370 1.14 42.24 -16.90
CA GLY A 370 1.01 41.13 -15.96
C GLY A 370 1.73 41.39 -14.65
N PRO A 371 1.31 40.72 -13.56
CA PRO A 371 2.03 40.77 -12.30
C PRO A 371 3.43 40.14 -12.46
N ASN A 372 4.42 40.71 -11.78
CA ASN A 372 5.77 40.15 -11.73
C ASN A 372 5.85 39.01 -10.71
N ILE A 373 6.37 37.87 -11.15
CA ILE A 373 6.76 36.76 -10.28
C ILE A 373 8.26 36.88 -10.06
N TYR A 374 8.67 37.12 -8.83
CA TYR A 374 10.08 37.11 -8.47
C TYR A 374 10.55 35.66 -8.31
N VAL A 375 11.79 35.34 -8.68
CA VAL A 375 12.34 34.00 -8.54
C VAL A 375 13.43 34.01 -7.47
N SER A 376 13.30 33.09 -6.51
CA SER A 376 14.32 32.81 -5.52
C SER A 376 15.42 31.96 -6.16
N SER A 377 16.61 32.54 -6.31
CA SER A 377 17.79 31.82 -6.80
C SER A 377 18.66 31.26 -5.68
N THR A 378 18.10 31.10 -4.47
CA THR A 378 18.76 30.45 -3.34
C THR A 378 18.98 28.97 -3.68
N GLN A 379 20.19 28.46 -3.41
CA GLN A 379 20.48 27.03 -3.52
C GLN A 379 19.82 26.31 -2.34
N VAL A 380 19.01 25.30 -2.63
CA VAL A 380 18.38 24.46 -1.62
C VAL A 380 19.10 23.12 -1.62
N THR A 381 19.72 22.77 -0.50
CA THR A 381 20.50 21.52 -0.33
C THR A 381 19.94 20.73 0.83
N SER A 382 20.05 19.40 0.76
CA SER A 382 19.63 18.47 1.82
C SER A 382 20.81 17.91 2.62
N ASP A 383 21.97 18.57 2.60
CA ASP A 383 23.21 18.11 3.24
C ASP A 383 23.56 16.66 2.86
N GLN A 384 23.55 16.38 1.56
CA GLN A 384 23.77 15.06 0.94
C GLN A 384 22.71 13.98 1.27
N LYS A 385 21.64 14.32 2.00
CA LYS A 385 20.55 13.38 2.25
C LYS A 385 19.72 13.18 0.98
N PRO A 386 19.26 11.97 0.68
CA PRO A 386 18.50 11.69 -0.53
C PRO A 386 17.21 12.50 -0.60
N VAL A 387 16.96 13.10 -1.76
CA VAL A 387 15.68 13.76 -2.08
C VAL A 387 14.67 12.72 -2.56
N ILE A 388 13.47 12.76 -1.97
CA ILE A 388 12.33 11.88 -2.25
C ILE A 388 11.14 12.62 -2.88
N GLY A 389 11.26 13.94 -3.05
CA GLY A 389 10.21 14.75 -3.64
C GLY A 389 10.63 16.19 -3.89
N LEU A 390 9.91 16.86 -4.78
CA LEU A 390 10.13 18.26 -5.13
C LEU A 390 8.79 18.98 -5.25
N ARG A 391 8.76 20.28 -4.91
CA ARG A 391 7.60 21.14 -5.17
C ARG A 391 8.02 22.56 -5.53
N LEU A 392 7.20 23.22 -6.33
CA LEU A 392 7.28 24.66 -6.53
C LEU A 392 6.46 25.36 -5.44
N TYR A 393 6.95 26.47 -4.91
CA TYR A 393 6.29 27.18 -3.83
C TYR A 393 6.33 28.70 -4.03
N LEU A 394 5.28 29.40 -3.59
CA LEU A 394 5.18 30.86 -3.66
C LEU A 394 5.40 31.48 -2.27
N GLU A 395 6.64 31.86 -2.00
CA GLU A 395 7.09 32.42 -0.73
C GLU A 395 6.79 33.92 -0.54
N GLY A 396 6.91 34.36 0.72
CA GLY A 396 6.86 35.76 1.14
C GLY A 396 5.45 36.26 1.45
N LYS A 397 5.36 37.40 2.13
CA LYS A 397 4.09 38.00 2.59
C LYS A 397 3.08 38.25 1.45
N LYS A 398 3.58 38.45 0.22
CA LYS A 398 2.77 38.69 -0.99
C LYS A 398 2.60 37.43 -1.85
N SER A 399 3.16 36.28 -1.45
CA SER A 399 3.18 35.02 -2.21
C SER A 399 3.54 35.22 -3.68
N ASN A 400 4.56 36.04 -3.93
CA ASN A 400 4.99 36.45 -5.27
C ASN A 400 6.45 36.09 -5.56
N ARG A 401 7.07 35.28 -4.71
CA ARG A 401 8.43 34.75 -4.88
C ARG A 401 8.35 33.26 -5.17
N LEU A 402 8.58 32.87 -6.41
CA LEU A 402 8.69 31.47 -6.82
C LEU A 402 9.99 30.88 -6.28
N ALA A 403 9.89 29.80 -5.52
CA ALA A 403 10.98 29.01 -4.99
C ALA A 403 10.77 27.53 -5.31
N ILE A 404 11.84 26.75 -5.21
CA ILE A 404 11.80 25.29 -5.26
C ILE A 404 12.12 24.75 -3.87
N HIS A 405 11.35 23.79 -3.41
CA HIS A 405 11.59 23.09 -2.15
C HIS A 405 11.87 21.63 -2.44
N VAL A 406 12.75 21.02 -1.63
CA VAL A 406 13.12 19.62 -1.74
C VAL A 406 12.66 18.87 -0.50
N GLN A 407 12.00 17.73 -0.68
CA GLN A 407 11.66 16.81 0.40
C GLN A 407 12.76 15.77 0.50
N HIS A 408 13.34 15.62 1.68
CA HIS A 408 14.42 14.68 1.93
C HIS A 408 14.21 13.94 3.25
N LEU A 409 14.97 12.87 3.45
CA LEU A 409 14.98 12.16 4.73
C LEU A 409 15.70 13.01 5.80
N SER A 410 15.21 12.94 7.04
CA SER A 410 15.81 13.67 8.17
C SER A 410 17.21 13.16 8.55
N SER A 411 17.45 11.86 8.39
CA SER A 411 18.76 11.21 8.51
C SER A 411 19.12 10.46 7.22
N LEU A 412 20.42 10.26 6.99
CA LEU A 412 20.91 9.44 5.87
C LEU A 412 20.67 7.95 6.18
N PRO A 413 20.12 7.16 5.25
CA PRO A 413 20.07 5.70 5.36
C PRO A 413 21.46 5.09 5.60
N ASN A 414 21.57 4.10 6.49
CA ASN A 414 22.83 3.41 6.78
C ASN A 414 23.39 2.73 5.53
N ILE A 415 22.52 2.19 4.68
CA ILE A 415 22.91 1.59 3.40
C ILE A 415 23.58 2.59 2.43
N MET A 416 23.40 3.89 2.68
CA MET A 416 24.03 4.97 1.92
C MET A 416 25.22 5.62 2.64
N THR A 417 25.66 5.06 3.77
CA THR A 417 26.80 5.58 4.52
C THR A 417 28.08 4.99 3.96
N PHE A 418 28.75 5.74 3.08
CA PHE A 418 30.02 5.35 2.48
C PHE A 418 31.18 6.11 3.12
N ASN A 419 32.28 5.40 3.42
CA ASN A 419 33.44 5.95 4.14
C ASN A 419 34.23 7.01 3.34
N SER A 420 33.92 7.20 2.05
CA SER A 420 34.48 8.28 1.24
C SER A 420 33.57 8.57 0.06
N THR A 421 32.88 9.72 0.04
CA THR A 421 32.41 10.27 -1.23
C THR A 421 33.62 10.88 -1.93
N THR A 422 34.29 10.07 -2.75
CA THR A 422 35.42 10.52 -3.58
C THR A 422 35.06 11.71 -4.47
N HIS A 423 33.76 11.88 -4.78
CA HIS A 423 33.24 12.95 -5.64
C HIS A 423 32.48 14.01 -4.85
N LYS A 424 32.89 15.26 -5.04
CA LYS A 424 32.12 16.42 -4.57
C LYS A 424 30.79 16.50 -5.30
N PRO A 425 29.68 16.87 -4.62
CA PRO A 425 28.39 17.09 -5.27
C PRO A 425 28.49 18.06 -6.45
N GLN A 426 27.83 17.72 -7.57
CA GLN A 426 27.94 18.47 -8.82
C GLN A 426 26.60 19.07 -9.24
N TRP A 427 26.60 20.36 -9.60
CA TRP A 427 25.42 21.01 -10.16
C TRP A 427 25.30 20.70 -11.66
N ARG A 428 24.07 20.41 -12.08
CA ARG A 428 23.67 20.39 -13.49
C ARG A 428 22.39 21.16 -13.68
N GLY A 429 22.35 21.95 -14.74
CA GLY A 429 21.24 22.81 -15.09
C GLY A 429 20.66 22.55 -16.46
N SER A 430 19.40 22.92 -16.63
CA SER A 430 18.83 23.08 -17.98
C SER A 430 19.50 24.20 -18.78
N ASP A 431 20.31 25.02 -18.13
CA ASP A 431 20.99 26.17 -18.69
C ASP A 431 22.46 25.91 -19.08
N ASP A 432 22.92 24.65 -18.94
CA ASP A 432 24.25 24.19 -19.33
C ASP A 432 24.29 23.63 -20.78
N TYR A 433 23.14 23.39 -21.40
CA TYR A 433 23.04 22.88 -22.78
C TYR A 433 23.01 24.02 -23.79
N GLU A 434 23.86 23.96 -24.82
CA GLU A 434 23.98 25.02 -25.84
C GLU A 434 22.77 25.14 -26.79
N SER A 435 21.97 24.08 -26.95
CA SER A 435 20.78 24.05 -27.80
C SER A 435 19.57 24.72 -27.12
N HIS A 436 19.63 26.04 -26.95
CA HIS A 436 18.70 26.78 -26.11
C HIS A 436 17.27 26.81 -26.63
N ASP A 437 17.02 26.86 -27.95
CA ASP A 437 15.69 27.24 -28.47
C ASP A 437 14.67 26.09 -28.56
N GLN A 438 15.11 24.83 -28.67
CA GLN A 438 14.19 23.69 -28.86
C GLN A 438 13.32 23.40 -27.63
N PHE A 439 13.82 23.73 -26.44
CA PHE A 439 13.18 23.42 -25.15
C PHE A 439 12.56 24.64 -24.48
N LEU A 440 12.39 25.76 -25.19
CA LEU A 440 11.77 26.96 -24.63
C LEU A 440 10.28 26.97 -24.94
N GLU A 441 9.49 26.81 -23.90
CA GLU A 441 8.05 26.85 -24.02
C GLU A 441 7.46 28.06 -23.30
N ALA A 442 6.50 28.70 -23.95
CA ALA A 442 5.79 29.83 -23.38
C ALA A 442 4.70 29.31 -22.43
N VAL A 443 4.66 29.84 -21.20
CA VAL A 443 3.65 29.44 -20.21
C VAL A 443 2.23 29.82 -20.67
N ARG A 444 2.06 31.00 -21.26
CA ARG A 444 0.76 31.44 -21.83
C ARG A 444 0.92 32.20 -23.14
N TRP A 445 1.79 33.20 -23.15
CA TRP A 445 1.94 34.13 -24.26
C TRP A 445 3.34 34.03 -24.88
N LYS A 446 3.41 33.73 -26.18
CA LYS A 446 4.67 33.48 -26.93
C LYS A 446 5.69 34.63 -26.94
N ARG A 447 5.29 35.85 -26.57
CA ARG A 447 6.14 37.06 -26.61
C ARG A 447 6.82 37.42 -25.28
N TYR A 448 6.54 36.66 -24.21
CA TYR A 448 6.97 36.98 -22.85
C TYR A 448 7.90 35.90 -22.27
N SER A 449 8.05 35.85 -20.95
CA SER A 449 8.96 34.92 -20.29
C SER A 449 8.61 33.46 -20.60
N ASN A 450 9.63 32.66 -20.87
CA ASN A 450 9.52 31.24 -21.20
C ASN A 450 10.05 30.37 -20.05
N VAL A 451 9.75 29.08 -20.12
CA VAL A 451 10.28 28.05 -19.23
C VAL A 451 11.09 27.08 -20.07
N CYS A 452 12.27 26.70 -19.57
CA CYS A 452 13.08 25.67 -20.21
C CYS A 452 12.60 24.29 -19.76
N THR A 453 12.12 23.48 -20.72
CA THR A 453 11.53 22.15 -20.50
C THR A 453 12.54 21.01 -20.67
N SER A 454 13.82 21.32 -20.86
CA SER A 454 14.87 20.32 -20.98
C SER A 454 15.01 19.52 -19.68
N ILE A 455 15.21 18.21 -19.83
CA ILE A 455 15.40 17.31 -18.69
C ILE A 455 16.74 17.60 -18.02
N VAL A 456 16.71 17.90 -16.72
CA VAL A 456 17.90 17.96 -15.87
C VAL A 456 18.16 16.55 -15.34
N LYS A 457 19.18 15.91 -15.91
CA LYS A 457 19.68 14.58 -15.54
C LYS A 457 21.19 14.65 -15.25
N HIS A 458 21.73 13.62 -14.60
CA HIS A 458 23.17 13.49 -14.40
C HIS A 458 23.91 13.39 -15.76
N ASP A 459 25.18 13.77 -15.77
CA ASP A 459 26.00 13.69 -16.98
C ASP A 459 26.50 12.26 -17.20
N PRO A 460 26.27 11.64 -18.38
CA PRO A 460 26.80 10.32 -18.69
C PRO A 460 28.33 10.22 -18.74
N SER A 461 29.04 11.36 -18.83
CA SER A 461 30.51 11.42 -18.76
C SER A 461 31.06 11.35 -17.34
N TRP A 462 30.20 11.51 -16.33
CA TRP A 462 30.58 11.23 -14.95
C TRP A 462 30.86 9.75 -14.76
N GLU A 463 31.65 9.42 -13.74
CA GLU A 463 32.19 8.08 -13.51
C GLU A 463 31.10 7.00 -13.53
N ARG A 464 31.42 5.87 -14.16
CA ARG A 464 30.43 4.85 -14.55
C ARG A 464 30.07 3.86 -13.45
N ASP A 465 30.85 3.80 -12.37
CA ASP A 465 30.60 2.86 -11.28
C ASP A 465 29.76 3.53 -10.17
N GLY A 466 28.44 3.40 -10.27
CA GLY A 466 27.48 3.93 -9.30
C GLY A 466 26.33 4.73 -9.91
N VAL A 467 25.53 5.37 -9.05
CA VAL A 467 24.35 6.16 -9.43
C VAL A 467 24.43 7.56 -8.86
N PHE A 468 23.99 8.54 -9.64
CA PHE A 468 23.85 9.93 -9.19
C PHE A 468 22.41 10.22 -8.77
N ILE A 469 22.23 10.59 -7.51
CA ILE A 469 20.94 10.99 -6.94
C ILE A 469 20.88 12.49 -6.69
N VAL A 470 19.67 13.04 -6.63
CA VAL A 470 19.46 14.45 -6.35
C VAL A 470 19.52 14.70 -4.83
N THR A 471 20.26 15.73 -4.45
CA THR A 471 20.50 16.18 -3.05
C THR A 471 20.31 17.70 -2.90
N GLY A 472 19.77 18.35 -3.93
CA GLY A 472 19.49 19.77 -3.91
C GLY A 472 18.91 20.26 -5.22
N ALA A 473 18.35 21.47 -5.19
CA ALA A 473 17.73 22.11 -6.33
C ALA A 473 17.88 23.64 -6.27
N GLN A 474 17.83 24.28 -7.43
CA GLN A 474 17.89 25.73 -7.56
C GLN A 474 17.10 26.19 -8.79
N LEU A 475 16.44 27.35 -8.69
CA LEU A 475 15.84 28.03 -9.84
C LEU A 475 16.72 29.19 -10.30
N VAL A 476 16.91 29.31 -11.62
CA VAL A 476 17.73 30.36 -12.23
C VAL A 476 16.95 31.05 -13.33
N VAL A 477 17.11 32.37 -13.45
CA VAL A 477 16.54 33.15 -14.55
C VAL A 477 17.65 33.66 -15.44
N LYS A 478 17.61 33.35 -16.73
CA LYS A 478 18.54 33.86 -17.75
C LYS A 478 17.81 34.74 -18.78
N GLY A 479 18.58 35.53 -19.53
CA GLY A 479 18.08 36.36 -20.63
C GLY A 479 17.68 37.79 -20.22
N LYS A 480 17.24 38.56 -21.21
CA LYS A 480 16.80 39.97 -21.06
C LYS A 480 15.29 40.06 -21.24
N TRP A 481 14.66 41.01 -20.56
CA TRP A 481 13.24 41.29 -20.77
C TRP A 481 13.00 41.74 -22.24
N PRO A 482 11.95 41.27 -22.93
CA PRO A 482 10.79 40.51 -22.42
C PRO A 482 10.91 38.97 -22.46
N ARG A 483 11.99 38.41 -23.02
CA ARG A 483 12.19 36.95 -23.20
C ARG A 483 13.11 36.35 -22.14
N LYS A 484 12.79 36.57 -20.86
CA LYS A 484 13.49 35.88 -19.76
C LYS A 484 13.10 34.41 -19.73
N VAL A 485 14.03 33.54 -19.38
CA VAL A 485 13.82 32.09 -19.32
C VAL A 485 14.03 31.60 -17.89
N LEU A 486 13.09 30.81 -17.38
CA LEU A 486 13.22 30.08 -16.13
C LEU A 486 13.91 28.72 -16.38
N HIS A 487 14.98 28.46 -15.63
CA HIS A 487 15.76 27.25 -15.66
C HIS A 487 15.74 26.54 -14.30
N LEU A 488 15.91 25.22 -14.34
CA LEU A 488 16.04 24.36 -13.19
C LEU A 488 17.48 23.85 -13.12
N ARG A 489 18.06 23.86 -11.93
CA ARG A 489 19.31 23.18 -11.63
C ARG A 489 19.11 22.17 -10.50
N LEU A 490 19.78 21.03 -10.60
CA LEU A 490 19.78 19.97 -9.60
C LEU A 490 21.21 19.72 -9.14
N LEU A 491 21.35 19.44 -7.85
CA LEU A 491 22.61 19.04 -7.23
C LEU A 491 22.65 17.52 -7.15
N TYR A 492 23.67 16.92 -7.74
CA TYR A 492 23.87 15.48 -7.78
C TYR A 492 24.95 15.03 -6.81
N THR A 493 24.64 13.98 -6.06
CA THR A 493 25.62 13.26 -5.22
C THR A 493 25.77 11.84 -5.79
N HIS A 494 27.01 11.38 -5.88
CA HIS A 494 27.36 10.03 -6.34
C HIS A 494 27.19 9.02 -5.22
N ILE A 495 26.56 7.90 -5.55
CA ILE A 495 26.43 6.73 -4.70
C ILE A 495 27.20 5.59 -5.41
N PRO A 496 28.35 5.16 -4.86
CA PRO A 496 29.12 4.06 -5.45
C PRO A 496 28.39 2.73 -5.28
N HIS A 497 28.77 1.72 -6.07
CA HIS A 497 28.31 0.32 -5.93
C HIS A 497 26.77 0.17 -5.90
N CYS A 498 26.10 0.96 -6.73
CA CYS A 498 24.66 0.91 -6.91
C CYS A 498 24.32 0.89 -8.38
N SER A 499 23.19 0.28 -8.73
CA SER A 499 22.62 0.33 -10.07
C SER A 499 21.16 0.72 -10.03
N ILE A 500 20.64 1.29 -11.12
CA ILE A 500 19.23 1.66 -11.22
C ILE A 500 18.44 0.40 -11.61
N ARG A 501 17.56 -0.07 -10.70
CA ARG A 501 16.64 -1.19 -10.96
C ARG A 501 15.49 -0.79 -11.86
N LYS A 502 14.87 0.35 -11.52
CA LYS A 502 13.64 0.84 -12.17
C LYS A 502 13.58 2.35 -12.09
N THR A 503 13.03 2.99 -13.11
CA THR A 503 12.73 4.43 -13.07
C THR A 503 11.32 4.73 -13.52
N GLU A 504 10.71 5.73 -12.90
CA GLU A 504 9.38 6.20 -13.24
C GLU A 504 9.30 7.72 -13.19
N TRP A 505 8.61 8.31 -14.16
CA TRP A 505 8.26 9.73 -14.10
C TRP A 505 6.95 9.89 -13.34
N ALA A 506 6.88 10.90 -12.49
CA ALA A 506 5.64 11.38 -11.92
C ALA A 506 5.46 12.87 -12.20
N SER A 507 4.22 13.26 -12.41
CA SER A 507 3.76 14.64 -12.52
C SER A 507 2.85 14.95 -11.33
N SER A 508 2.39 16.19 -11.24
CA SER A 508 1.25 16.52 -10.37
C SER A 508 0.11 15.53 -10.64
N PRO A 509 -0.56 15.00 -9.58
CA PRO A 509 -1.80 14.24 -9.77
C PRO A 509 -2.78 15.08 -10.59
N GLU A 510 -3.37 14.51 -11.65
CA GLU A 510 -4.46 15.18 -12.35
C GLU A 510 -5.56 15.46 -11.33
N ALA A 511 -5.84 16.74 -11.08
CA ALA A 511 -6.94 17.12 -10.20
C ALA A 511 -8.21 16.44 -10.72
N ALA A 512 -8.73 15.48 -9.95
CA ALA A 512 -9.95 14.76 -10.24
C ALA A 512 -10.97 15.75 -10.82
N HIS A 513 -11.43 15.47 -12.03
CA HIS A 513 -12.29 16.34 -12.80
C HIS A 513 -13.40 16.96 -11.94
N LYS A 514 -13.36 18.29 -11.82
CA LYS A 514 -14.49 19.20 -11.54
C LYS A 514 -15.46 18.75 -10.42
N SER A 515 -15.23 19.21 -9.19
CA SER A 515 -16.34 19.56 -8.28
C SER A 515 -16.36 21.07 -8.08
N GLY A 516 -17.51 21.67 -8.36
CA GLY A 516 -17.74 23.11 -8.46
C GLY A 516 -17.21 23.92 -7.28
N PHE A 517 -16.54 25.01 -7.62
CA PHE A 517 -15.95 25.99 -6.72
C PHE A 517 -17.02 26.94 -6.17
N LEU A 518 -18.08 26.42 -5.53
CA LEU A 518 -19.09 27.24 -4.85
C LEU A 518 -19.72 26.44 -3.70
N THR A 519 -19.19 26.60 -2.49
CA THR A 519 -19.94 26.57 -1.21
C THR A 519 -18.97 26.88 -0.07
N ASN A 520 -18.82 28.17 0.22
CA ASN A 520 -18.37 28.64 1.54
C ASN A 520 -18.93 30.05 1.73
N LEU A 521 -20.21 30.10 2.10
CA LEU A 521 -20.81 31.27 2.72
C LEU A 521 -21.21 30.87 4.14
N SER A 522 -20.45 31.46 5.07
CA SER A 522 -20.67 31.73 6.49
C SER A 522 -22.03 31.39 7.11
N THR A 523 -22.01 30.78 8.29
CA THR A 523 -22.79 31.26 9.45
C THR A 523 -22.07 30.97 10.78
N THR A 524 -22.01 32.02 11.60
CA THR A 524 -21.53 32.05 12.99
C THR A 524 -22.77 31.98 13.91
N PHE A 525 -22.67 31.23 15.02
CA PHE A 525 -23.58 31.17 16.19
C PHE A 525 -24.99 30.54 16.04
N THR A 526 -25.23 29.38 16.66
CA THR A 526 -26.06 29.18 17.88
C THR A 526 -26.10 27.70 18.31
N PHE A 527 -26.28 27.49 19.62
CA PHE A 527 -26.35 26.23 20.36
C PHE A 527 -27.77 25.64 20.30
N THR A 528 -27.93 24.39 19.79
CA THR A 528 -28.76 23.27 20.31
C THR A 528 -29.07 22.21 19.23
N GLN A 529 -28.99 20.94 19.64
CA GLN A 529 -29.59 19.71 19.08
C GLN A 529 -29.02 19.06 17.78
N ARG A 530 -29.00 17.72 17.84
CA ARG A 530 -28.37 16.74 16.94
C ARG A 530 -29.09 16.61 15.60
N ALA A 531 -28.33 16.44 14.52
CA ALA A 531 -28.70 15.57 13.39
C ALA A 531 -27.43 14.98 12.75
N VAL A 532 -27.50 13.69 12.47
CA VAL A 532 -26.44 12.83 11.94
C VAL A 532 -26.35 13.02 10.43
N ALA A 533 -25.28 13.66 9.94
CA ALA A 533 -24.77 13.51 8.57
C ALA A 533 -23.49 14.34 8.43
N ASP A 534 -22.34 13.70 8.62
CA ASP A 534 -21.11 13.93 7.85
C ASP A 534 -20.03 13.01 8.40
N ALA A 535 -19.79 11.92 7.68
CA ALA A 535 -18.64 11.06 7.95
C ALA A 535 -17.37 11.87 7.63
N PRO A 536 -16.40 11.98 8.56
CA PRO A 536 -15.16 12.65 8.25
C PRO A 536 -14.45 11.85 7.15
N LYS A 537 -14.04 12.53 6.07
CA LYS A 537 -13.03 11.99 5.15
C LYS A 537 -11.82 11.59 6.00
N GLN A 538 -11.63 10.29 6.21
CA GLN A 538 -10.43 9.77 6.83
C GLN A 538 -9.28 10.03 5.87
N LEU A 539 -8.60 11.17 6.07
CA LEU A 539 -7.25 11.36 5.57
C LEU A 539 -6.41 10.20 6.10
N PRO A 540 -5.58 9.54 5.26
CA PRO A 540 -4.65 8.55 5.77
C PRO A 540 -3.85 9.21 6.89
N ALA A 541 -3.87 8.64 8.08
CA ALA A 541 -3.07 9.08 9.22
C ALA A 541 -1.59 8.87 8.86
N THR A 542 -1.04 9.79 8.09
CA THR A 542 0.37 9.96 7.83
C THR A 542 0.99 10.35 9.17
N LEU A 543 1.68 9.41 9.80
CA LEU A 543 2.49 9.62 10.99
C LEU A 543 3.75 10.38 10.58
N ASN A 544 3.56 11.58 10.01
CA ASN A 544 4.63 12.46 9.58
C ASN A 544 4.88 13.43 10.73
N SER A 545 5.97 13.27 11.47
CA SER A 545 6.43 14.22 12.49
C SER A 545 6.99 15.54 11.91
N GLY A 546 6.61 15.87 10.66
CA GLY A 546 6.90 17.16 10.07
C GLY A 546 6.03 18.23 10.74
N VAL A 547 6.65 19.33 11.17
CA VAL A 547 5.98 20.46 11.85
C VAL A 547 4.82 21.05 11.04
N TYR A 548 4.69 20.75 9.75
CA TYR A 548 3.47 20.96 8.95
C TYR A 548 3.41 19.92 7.81
N PRO A 549 2.51 18.91 7.83
CA PRO A 549 2.43 17.90 6.78
C PRO A 549 2.05 18.50 5.42
N ASP A 550 1.20 19.53 5.40
CA ASP A 550 0.77 20.24 4.19
C ASP A 550 1.69 21.42 3.81
N GLY A 551 2.85 21.52 4.48
CA GLY A 551 3.59 22.78 4.53
C GLY A 551 2.78 23.90 5.19
N PRO A 552 3.29 25.13 5.18
CA PRO A 552 2.61 26.24 5.84
C PRO A 552 1.29 26.61 5.14
N PRO A 553 0.27 27.06 5.90
CA PRO A 553 -1.01 27.47 5.35
C PRO A 553 -0.82 28.58 4.31
N VAL A 554 -1.32 28.33 3.09
CA VAL A 554 -1.25 29.27 1.97
C VAL A 554 -2.08 30.52 2.31
N PRO A 555 -1.51 31.74 2.29
CA PRO A 555 -2.28 32.96 2.55
C PRO A 555 -3.42 33.12 1.55
N ILE A 556 -4.62 33.49 2.04
CA ILE A 556 -5.88 33.64 1.29
C ILE A 556 -5.77 34.63 0.09
N ARG A 557 -4.68 35.43 0.01
CA ARG A 557 -4.39 36.36 -1.11
C ARG A 557 -3.64 35.72 -2.30
N SER A 558 -3.38 34.42 -2.27
CA SER A 558 -2.57 33.66 -3.24
C SER A 558 -3.20 33.45 -4.63
N THR A 559 -4.50 33.72 -4.80
CA THR A 559 -5.26 33.33 -6.00
C THR A 559 -4.75 33.93 -7.32
N LYS A 560 -4.15 35.13 -7.31
CA LYS A 560 -3.75 35.82 -8.54
C LYS A 560 -2.51 35.26 -9.22
N LEU A 561 -1.58 34.63 -8.48
CA LEU A 561 -0.32 34.11 -9.02
C LEU A 561 -0.30 32.58 -9.17
N LEU A 562 -1.15 31.86 -8.42
CA LEU A 562 -1.41 30.43 -8.60
C LEU A 562 -1.95 30.08 -10.00
N LYS A 563 -2.45 31.06 -10.76
CA LYS A 563 -2.82 30.88 -12.17
C LYS A 563 -1.61 30.65 -13.11
N TYR A 564 -0.39 30.89 -12.63
CA TYR A 564 0.86 30.71 -13.36
C TYR A 564 1.75 29.62 -12.80
N VAL A 565 1.50 29.10 -11.60
CA VAL A 565 2.38 28.11 -10.93
C VAL A 565 1.50 27.01 -10.36
N ASP A 566 1.90 25.77 -10.59
CA ASP A 566 1.32 24.61 -9.94
C ASP A 566 2.13 24.27 -8.68
N PRO A 567 1.58 24.48 -7.47
CA PRO A 567 2.31 24.26 -6.22
C PRO A 567 2.21 22.81 -5.71
N THR A 568 1.66 21.91 -6.51
CA THR A 568 1.44 20.50 -6.15
C THR A 568 2.76 19.80 -5.86
N GLU A 569 2.73 18.95 -4.85
CA GLU A 569 3.89 18.19 -4.41
C GLU A 569 4.06 16.97 -5.30
N VAL A 570 5.26 16.79 -5.85
CA VAL A 570 5.62 15.59 -6.60
C VAL A 570 6.63 14.83 -5.76
N ALA A 571 6.11 13.91 -4.95
CA ALA A 571 6.87 13.10 -4.01
C ALA A 571 6.44 11.64 -4.08
N ARG A 572 7.35 10.74 -3.66
CA ARG A 572 7.02 9.34 -3.42
C ARG A 572 7.41 8.96 -2.01
N GLY A 573 6.57 8.16 -1.36
CA GLY A 573 6.73 7.78 0.04
C GLY A 573 6.36 6.32 0.30
N PRO A 574 6.10 5.96 1.57
CA PRO A 574 5.83 4.57 1.99
C PRO A 574 4.61 3.93 1.31
N TYR A 575 3.66 4.75 0.86
CA TYR A 575 2.45 4.30 0.14
C TYR A 575 2.71 3.99 -1.34
N ASP A 576 3.82 4.46 -1.90
CA ASP A 576 4.20 4.19 -3.28
C ASP A 576 5.11 2.97 -3.32
N THR A 577 4.53 1.77 -3.44
CA THR A 577 5.29 0.51 -3.46
C THR A 577 6.46 0.57 -4.45
N PRO A 578 7.71 0.20 -4.05
CA PRO A 578 8.12 -0.44 -2.80
C PRO A 578 8.54 0.51 -1.65
N GLY A 579 8.28 1.81 -1.76
CA GLY A 579 8.39 2.78 -0.66
C GLY A 579 9.77 3.38 -0.39
N HIS A 580 10.76 3.13 -1.25
CA HIS A 580 12.14 3.62 -1.11
C HIS A 580 12.63 4.33 -2.40
N TRP A 581 11.79 5.21 -2.94
CA TRP A 581 12.05 5.93 -4.19
C TRP A 581 12.95 7.15 -4.01
N LEU A 582 13.85 7.37 -4.97
CA LEU A 582 14.80 8.49 -4.96
C LEU A 582 14.68 9.34 -6.22
N VAL A 583 14.85 10.65 -6.08
CA VAL A 583 14.86 11.57 -7.24
C VAL A 583 16.19 11.48 -7.98
N THR A 584 16.13 11.27 -9.30
CA THR A 584 17.33 11.18 -10.18
C THR A 584 17.31 12.19 -11.34
N ALA A 585 16.14 12.74 -11.68
CA ALA A 585 16.03 13.82 -12.65
C ALA A 585 14.74 14.62 -12.41
N ALA A 586 14.68 15.82 -12.97
CA ALA A 586 13.45 16.60 -13.02
C ALA A 586 13.45 17.55 -14.22
N LYS A 587 12.27 18.04 -14.59
CA LYS A 587 12.10 19.10 -15.59
C LYS A 587 10.93 20.00 -15.22
N LEU A 588 11.00 21.25 -15.64
CA LEU A 588 9.86 22.15 -15.60
C LEU A 588 8.97 21.90 -16.82
N VAL A 589 7.65 22.01 -16.66
CA VAL A 589 6.69 21.80 -17.75
C VAL A 589 5.58 22.83 -17.68
N PRO A 590 5.21 23.50 -18.79
CA PRO A 590 4.04 24.36 -18.84
C PRO A 590 2.77 23.52 -19.09
N GLU A 591 2.04 23.16 -18.03
CA GLU A 591 0.78 22.41 -18.13
C GLU A 591 -0.42 23.31 -17.82
N GLY A 592 -1.43 23.32 -18.69
CA GLY A 592 -2.66 24.11 -18.48
C GLY A 592 -2.41 25.63 -18.31
N GLY A 593 -1.31 26.14 -18.86
CA GLY A 593 -0.91 27.53 -18.70
C GLY A 593 -0.30 27.91 -17.35
N LYS A 594 0.18 26.91 -16.59
CA LYS A 594 0.93 27.03 -15.34
C LYS A 594 2.30 26.36 -15.45
N ILE A 595 3.25 26.82 -14.65
CA ILE A 595 4.56 26.19 -14.47
C ILE A 595 4.39 25.03 -13.47
N GLY A 596 4.53 23.81 -13.95
CA GLY A 596 4.55 22.59 -13.16
C GLY A 596 5.92 21.93 -13.16
N LEU A 597 6.00 20.79 -12.47
CA LEU A 597 7.21 20.01 -12.30
C LEU A 597 6.93 18.54 -12.63
N HIS A 598 7.80 17.94 -13.44
CA HIS A 598 7.87 16.48 -13.59
C HIS A 598 9.14 15.99 -12.94
N VAL A 599 9.03 14.94 -12.14
CA VAL A 599 10.13 14.37 -11.36
C VAL A 599 10.33 12.92 -11.75
N LYS A 600 11.57 12.53 -12.00
CA LYS A 600 11.95 11.15 -12.27
C LYS A 600 12.45 10.50 -10.99
N PHE A 601 11.77 9.45 -10.59
CA PHE A 601 12.13 8.60 -9.47
C PHE A 601 12.87 7.36 -9.94
N ALA A 602 13.76 6.84 -9.11
CA ALA A 602 14.46 5.59 -9.33
C ALA A 602 14.44 4.72 -8.07
N LEU A 603 14.39 3.41 -8.29
CA LEU A 603 14.74 2.39 -7.31
C LEU A 603 16.17 1.95 -7.57
N LEU A 604 16.93 1.80 -6.50
CA LEU A 604 18.33 1.39 -6.57
C LEU A 604 18.49 -0.06 -6.11
N ASP A 605 19.37 -0.78 -6.79
CA ASP A 605 19.99 -1.99 -6.29
C ASP A 605 21.30 -1.62 -5.62
N TYR A 606 21.42 -1.99 -4.34
CA TYR A 606 22.63 -1.78 -3.55
C TYR A 606 23.41 -3.09 -3.60
N SER A 607 24.56 -3.13 -4.28
CA SER A 607 25.42 -4.29 -4.18
C SER A 607 26.11 -4.24 -2.82
N GLN A 608 25.68 -5.08 -1.88
CA GLN A 608 26.43 -5.32 -0.67
C GLN A 608 27.74 -6.01 -1.08
N GLU A 609 28.88 -5.41 -0.78
CA GLU A 609 30.13 -6.16 -0.75
C GLU A 609 29.94 -7.35 0.20
N ALA A 610 30.29 -8.54 -0.30
CA ALA A 610 30.22 -9.81 0.41
C ALA A 610 31.22 -9.90 1.56
#